data_AF-A0A918RS96-F1
#
_entry.id   AF-A0A918RS96-F1
#
_cell.length_a   1.000
_cell.length_b   1.000
_cell.length_c   1.000
_cell.angle_alpha   90.00
_cell.angle_beta   90.00
_cell.angle_gamma   90.00
#
_symmetry.space_group_name_H-M   'P 1'
#
loop_
_entity.id
_entity.type
_entity.pdbx_description
1 polymer ?
#
loop_
_entity_poly.entity_id
_entity_poly.type
_entity_poly.pdbx_seq_one_letter_code
_entity_poly.pdbx_strand_id
1 'polypeptide(L)' 'MEYRDGVAAEHYQTLTVSQEKVLRAFLGWAAGRQGWRDSFRWNNIGAMFEVSAADATG' A
#
# COMPACT_ATOMS: atom_id res chain seq x y z
N MET A 1 1.02 -6.83 3.53
CA MET A 1 1.90 -5.84 2.88
C MET A 1 1.08 -4.59 2.63
N GLU A 2 1.67 -3.44 2.88
CA GLU A 2 1.02 -2.13 2.76
C GLU A 2 1.90 -1.20 1.92
N TYR A 3 1.28 -0.34 1.11
CA TYR A 3 1.98 0.74 0.41
C TYR A 3 1.10 1.99 0.29
N ARG A 4 1.74 3.16 0.18
CA ARG A 4 1.07 4.46 -0.02
C ARG A 4 1.49 5.06 -1.35
N ASP A 5 0.54 5.59 -2.10
CA ASP A 5 0.78 6.27 -3.38
C ASP A 5 0.69 7.80 -3.21
N GLY A 6 1.63 8.35 -2.42
CA GLY A 6 1.80 9.80 -2.25
C GLY A 6 0.82 10.50 -1.30
N VAL A 7 -0.41 10.00 -1.12
CA VAL A 7 -1.42 10.60 -0.22
C VAL A 7 -2.09 9.57 0.70
N ALA A 8 -2.71 10.04 1.79
CA ALA A 8 -3.34 9.16 2.78
C ALA A 8 -4.53 8.36 2.23
N ALA A 9 -5.32 8.96 1.33
CA ALA A 9 -6.44 8.29 0.64
C ALA A 9 -5.98 7.16 -0.30
N GLU A 10 -4.72 7.19 -0.74
CA GLU A 10 -4.11 6.20 -1.62
C GLU A 10 -3.25 5.22 -0.80
N HIS A 11 -3.84 4.66 0.26
CA HIS A 11 -3.22 3.63 1.09
C HIS A 11 -3.83 2.26 0.79
N TYR A 12 -2.97 1.29 0.46
CA TYR A 12 -3.40 -0.01 0.00
C TYR A 12 -2.80 -1.14 0.85
N GLN A 13 -3.60 -2.16 1.13
CA GLN A 13 -3.20 -3.36 1.86
C GLN A 13 -3.55 -4.64 1.09
N THR A 14 -2.69 -5.63 1.20
CA THR A 14 -2.98 -7.02 0.81
C THR A 14 -2.46 -7.98 1.88
N LEU A 15 -3.17 -9.11 2.06
CA LEU A 15 -2.79 -10.19 2.97
C LEU A 15 -2.37 -11.40 2.14
N THR A 16 -1.20 -11.96 2.44
CA THR A 16 -0.69 -13.16 1.77
C THR A 16 0.15 -13.99 2.74
N VAL A 17 0.15 -15.30 2.53
CA VAL A 17 1.06 -16.25 3.21
C VAL A 17 2.27 -16.61 2.34
N SER A 18 2.32 -16.15 1.08
CA SER A 18 3.40 -16.49 0.15
C SER A 18 4.58 -15.53 0.33
N GLN A 19 5.62 -16.02 1.01
CA GLN A 19 6.88 -15.28 1.18
C GLN A 19 7.52 -14.92 -0.16
N GLU A 20 7.47 -15.84 -1.14
CA GLU A 20 8.02 -15.61 -2.48
C GLU A 20 7.37 -14.42 -3.18
N LYS A 21 6.03 -14.29 -3.11
CA LYS A 21 5.32 -13.15 -3.70
C LYS A 21 5.73 -11.83 -3.05
N VAL A 22 5.90 -11.81 -1.73
CA VAL A 22 6.38 -10.63 -0.99
C VAL A 22 7.80 -10.27 -1.43
N LEU A 23 8.71 -11.24 -1.52
CA LEU A 23 10.10 -11.02 -1.92
C LEU A 23 10.19 -10.46 -3.35
N ARG A 24 9.46 -11.04 -4.31
CA ARG A 24 9.46 -10.57 -5.71
C ARG A 24 8.93 -9.15 -5.83
N ALA A 25 7.85 -8.81 -5.12
CA ALA A 25 7.31 -7.46 -5.11
C ALA A 25 8.28 -6.46 -4.47
N PHE A 26 8.91 -6.82 -3.34
CA PHE A 26 9.91 -5.96 -2.71
C PHE A 26 11.11 -5.68 -3.62
N LEU A 27 11.65 -6.69 -4.29
CA LEU A 27 12.74 -6.54 -5.27
C LEU A 27 12.32 -5.75 -6.52
N GLY A 28 11.05 -5.84 -6.93
CA GLY A 28 10.49 -5.03 -8.01
C GLY A 28 10.40 -3.56 -7.63
N TRP A 29 9.87 -3.28 -6.43
CA TRP A 29 9.74 -1.95 -5.86
C TRP A 29 11.10 -1.26 -5.69
N ALA A 30 12.08 -1.96 -5.07
CA ALA A 30 13.42 -1.41 -4.85
C ALA A 30 14.15 -1.06 -6.16
N ALA A 31 13.80 -1.73 -7.26
CA ALA A 31 14.33 -1.47 -8.60
C ALA A 31 13.54 -0.41 -9.39
N GLY A 32 12.50 0.22 -8.81
CA GLY A 32 11.66 1.22 -9.47
C GLY A 32 10.74 0.66 -10.57
N ARG A 33 10.51 -0.66 -10.63
CA ARG A 33 9.71 -1.30 -11.67
C ARG A 33 8.21 -1.22 -11.36
N GLN A 34 7.42 -0.51 -12.16
CA GLN A 34 5.99 -0.29 -11.84
C GLN A 34 5.13 -1.56 -11.68
N GLY A 35 5.51 -2.70 -12.25
CA GLY A 35 4.75 -3.96 -12.17
C GLY A 35 4.89 -4.74 -10.84
N TRP A 36 5.63 -4.22 -9.86
CA TRP A 36 5.82 -4.91 -8.57
C TRP A 36 4.52 -5.17 -7.80
N ARG A 37 3.47 -4.39 -8.08
CA ARG A 37 2.15 -4.46 -7.45
C ARG A 37 1.18 -5.42 -8.13
N ASP A 38 1.45 -5.86 -9.37
CA ASP A 38 0.49 -6.57 -10.23
C ASP A 38 0.14 -7.98 -9.74
N SER A 39 1.00 -8.56 -8.90
CA SER A 39 0.83 -9.93 -8.36
C SER A 39 -0.17 -10.03 -7.20
N PHE A 40 -0.73 -8.91 -6.76
CA PHE A 40 -1.63 -8.82 -5.61
C PHE A 40 -2.97 -8.20 -5.98
N ARG A 41 -4.02 -8.63 -5.27
CA ARG A 41 -5.26 -7.85 -5.15
C ARG A 41 -5.13 -6.95 -3.93
N TRP A 42 -5.29 -5.66 -4.17
CA TRP A 42 -5.12 -4.61 -3.18
C TRP A 42 -6.47 -4.10 -2.71
N ASN A 43 -6.60 -3.96 -1.39
CA ASN A 43 -7.72 -3.28 -0.76
C ASN A 43 -7.28 -1.85 -0.47
N ASN A 44 -8.01 -0.85 -0.97
CA ASN A 44 -7.81 0.53 -0.54
C ASN A 44 -8.35 0.66 0.91
N ILE A 45 -7.46 1.05 1.82
CA ILE A 45 -7.73 1.28 3.25
C ILE A 45 -7.52 2.76 3.62
N GLY A 46 -7.44 3.65 2.64
CA GLY A 46 -7.17 5.07 2.81
C GLY A 46 -8.16 5.79 3.72
N ALA A 47 -9.43 5.38 3.70
CA ALA A 47 -10.48 5.92 4.58
C ALA A 47 -10.16 5.77 6.08
N MET A 48 -9.30 4.80 6.47
CA MET A 48 -8.86 4.64 7.86
C MET A 48 -7.81 5.69 8.29
N PHE A 49 -7.26 6.43 7.33
CA PHE A 49 -6.16 7.38 7.51
C PHE A 49 -6.51 8.78 7.00
N GLU A 50 -7.75 9.00 6.55
CA GLU A 50 -8.27 10.34 6.38
C GLU A 50 -8.27 10.99 7.77
N VAL A 51 -7.40 11.98 7.96
CA VAL A 51 -7.50 12.85 9.12
C VAL A 51 -8.81 13.60 8.97
N SER A 52 -9.76 13.32 9.86
CA SER A 52 -10.95 14.16 9.99
C SER A 52 -10.46 15.59 10.15
N ALA A 53 -10.95 16.53 9.33
CA ALA A 53 -10.60 17.95 9.47
C ALA A 53 -10.88 18.48 10.91
N ALA A 54 -11.73 17.78 11.69
CA ALA A 54 -11.98 18.04 13.10
C ALA A 54 -10.77 17.77 14.03
N ASP A 55 -9.89 16.82 13.69
CA ASP A 55 -8.73 16.44 14.53
C ASP A 55 -7.50 17.33 14.27
N ALA A 56 -7.53 18.16 13.22
CA ALA A 56 -6.42 19.04 12.83
C ALA A 56 -6.42 20.40 13.54
N THR A 57 -7.41 20.68 14.39
CA THR A 57 -7.59 21.96 15.12
C THR A 57 -7.57 21.85 16.65
N GLY A 58 -7.09 20.73 17.20
CA GLY A 58 -6.94 20.51 18.65
C GLY A 58 -5.66 21.08 19.24
#